data_AF-A0A9D7U6X9-F1
#
_entry.id   AF-A0A9D7U6X9-F1
#
_cell.length_a   1.000
_cell.length_b   1.000
_cell.length_c   1.000
_cell.angle_alpha   90.00
_cell.angle_beta   90.00
_cell.angle_gamma   90.00
#
_symmetry.space_group_name_H-M   'P 1'
#
loop_
_entity.id
_entity.type
_entity.pdbx_description
1 polymer ?
#
loop_
_entity_poly.entity_id
_entity_poly.type
_entity_poly.pdbx_seq_one_letter_code
_entity_poly.pdbx_strand_id
1 'polypeptide(L)'
;MVEGKGYHNNSEWEKFWRDRRTGDSMALTVDEIRKIRDIDLADKPRLARVRDLFLLQLYTGMRYGDIERIGPRNFDDKEGLIRYTSEKSDTECIVPITRPLMKLLERYPSRIFEFPSPVKMNAYLKELGTLVGMTGNITIARYHNGERVEENLRRADMLATHVARRSFSSTSVQFGLSEAVISRVTGHSAKGVLQQHYIILNDAAVRDMVCKAWDQL
;
A
#
# COMPACT_ATOMS: atom_id res chain seq x y z
N MET A 1 2.87 27.10 23.09
CA MET A 1 1.63 27.71 22.56
C MET A 1 2.02 28.43 21.28
N VAL A 2 1.43 28.08 20.14
CA VAL A 2 1.69 28.81 18.88
C VAL A 2 0.74 30.00 18.89
N GLU A 3 1.27 31.21 19.09
CA GLU A 3 0.49 32.44 18.96
C GLU A 3 -0.01 32.54 17.51
N GLY A 4 -1.33 32.44 17.33
CA GLY A 4 -1.95 32.58 16.02
C GLY A 4 -1.75 34.00 15.49
N LYS A 5 -1.56 34.16 14.17
CA LYS A 5 -1.32 35.45 13.50
C LYS A 5 -2.52 36.44 13.54
N GLY A 6 -3.54 36.18 14.35
CA GLY A 6 -4.69 37.09 14.55
C GLY A 6 -5.71 37.15 13.39
N TYR A 7 -5.63 36.26 12.39
CA TYR A 7 -6.53 36.31 11.23
C TYR A 7 -7.99 35.91 11.52
N HIS A 8 -8.24 35.14 12.58
CA HIS A 8 -9.58 34.83 13.07
C HIS A 8 -9.55 34.49 14.57
N ASN A 9 -10.70 34.59 15.22
CA ASN A 9 -10.92 34.23 16.63
C ASN A 9 -11.86 33.01 16.81
N ASN A 10 -12.22 32.32 15.73
CA ASN A 10 -13.05 31.11 15.79
C ASN A 10 -12.34 29.98 16.57
N SER A 11 -12.94 29.54 17.68
CA SER A 11 -12.47 28.44 18.54
C SER A 11 -13.36 27.19 18.49
N GLU A 12 -14.38 27.14 17.63
CA GLU A 12 -15.28 25.96 17.53
C GLU A 12 -14.53 24.66 17.17
N TRP A 13 -13.36 24.76 16.52
CA TRP A 13 -12.48 23.63 16.23
C TRP A 13 -11.92 22.95 17.49
N GLU A 14 -11.90 23.62 18.65
CA GLU A 14 -11.47 23.01 19.92
C GLU A 14 -12.48 21.98 20.42
N LYS A 15 -13.76 22.18 20.09
CA LYS A 15 -14.84 21.21 20.38
C LYS A 15 -14.87 20.08 19.35
N PHE A 16 -14.14 20.22 18.24
CA PHE A 16 -14.07 19.19 17.21
C PHE A 16 -13.19 18.03 17.70
N TRP A 17 -13.84 16.90 17.98
CA TRP A 17 -13.16 15.64 18.23
C TRP A 17 -13.28 14.73 17.01
N ARG A 18 -12.20 13.99 16.74
CA ARG A 18 -12.16 12.96 15.70
C ARG A 18 -12.09 11.58 16.35
N ASP A 19 -12.98 10.69 15.96
CA ASP A 19 -12.87 9.27 16.29
C ASP A 19 -11.54 8.71 15.78
N ARG A 20 -10.74 8.20 16.71
CA ARG A 20 -9.43 7.63 16.42
C ARG A 20 -9.50 6.13 16.13
N ARG A 21 -10.66 5.49 16.32
CA ARG A 21 -10.85 4.08 15.96
C ARG A 21 -10.77 3.92 14.46
N THR A 22 -10.09 2.87 14.04
CA THR A 22 -9.96 2.50 12.63
C THR A 22 -10.78 1.25 12.36
N GLY A 23 -11.53 1.28 11.27
CA GLY A 23 -12.18 0.08 10.75
C GLY A 23 -11.17 -0.92 10.19
N ASP A 24 -11.67 -2.10 9.88
CA ASP A 24 -10.88 -3.18 9.33
C ASP A 24 -10.25 -2.77 8.00
N SER A 25 -9.03 -3.24 7.80
CA SER A 25 -8.20 -2.95 6.65
C SER A 25 -7.65 -4.25 6.09
N MET A 26 -7.32 -4.27 4.79
CA MET A 26 -6.74 -5.45 4.16
C MET A 26 -5.31 -5.22 3.68
N ALA A 27 -4.52 -6.29 3.74
CA ALA A 27 -3.32 -6.54 2.96
C ALA A 27 -3.52 -7.85 2.17
N LEU A 28 -2.84 -7.96 1.04
CA LEU A 28 -2.81 -9.17 0.23
C LEU A 28 -1.90 -10.21 0.89
N THR A 29 -2.26 -11.48 0.78
CA THR A 29 -1.35 -12.57 1.08
C THR A 29 -0.30 -12.73 -0.02
N VAL A 30 0.80 -13.44 0.27
CA VAL A 30 1.83 -13.73 -0.74
C VAL A 30 1.26 -14.47 -1.95
N ASP A 31 0.31 -15.37 -1.74
CA ASP A 31 -0.32 -16.12 -2.83
C ASP A 31 -1.26 -15.25 -3.67
N GLU A 32 -1.97 -14.30 -3.06
CA GLU A 32 -2.77 -13.33 -3.82
C GLU A 32 -1.89 -12.41 -4.66
N ILE A 33 -0.74 -11.97 -4.13
CA ILE A 33 0.25 -11.19 -4.88
C ILE A 33 0.76 -12.00 -6.09
N ARG A 34 1.05 -13.29 -5.91
CA ARG A 34 1.47 -14.20 -6.99
C ARG A 34 0.37 -14.35 -8.04
N LYS A 35 -0.88 -14.63 -7.63
CA LYS A 35 -2.02 -14.74 -8.55
C LYS A 35 -2.23 -13.47 -9.36
N ILE A 36 -2.16 -12.29 -8.72
CA ILE A 36 -2.24 -11.00 -9.41
C ILE A 36 -1.07 -10.80 -10.36
N ARG A 37 0.15 -11.20 -10.00
CA ARG A 37 1.33 -11.10 -10.87
C ARG A 37 1.23 -11.99 -12.10
N ASP A 38 0.80 -13.23 -11.90
CA ASP A 38 0.91 -14.31 -12.90
C ASP A 38 -0.34 -14.50 -13.76
N ILE A 39 -1.44 -13.79 -13.46
CA ILE A 39 -2.66 -13.86 -14.28
C ILE A 39 -2.39 -13.46 -15.74
N ASP A 40 -2.89 -14.29 -16.65
CA ASP A 40 -2.91 -14.00 -18.08
C ASP A 40 -3.97 -12.95 -18.40
N LEU A 41 -3.53 -11.88 -19.04
CA LEU A 41 -4.33 -10.72 -19.44
C LEU A 41 -4.03 -10.31 -20.88
N ALA A 42 -3.56 -11.25 -21.72
CA ALA A 42 -3.23 -11.00 -23.11
C ALA A 42 -4.39 -10.36 -23.90
N ASP A 43 -5.63 -10.75 -23.58
CA ASP A 43 -6.85 -10.22 -24.20
C ASP A 43 -7.41 -8.96 -23.50
N LYS A 44 -6.78 -8.51 -22.39
CA LYS A 44 -7.24 -7.39 -21.55
C LYS A 44 -6.10 -6.41 -21.26
N PRO A 45 -5.57 -5.69 -22.28
CA PRO A 45 -4.41 -4.81 -22.13
C PRO A 45 -4.60 -3.72 -21.08
N ARG A 46 -5.84 -3.22 -20.91
CA ARG A 46 -6.20 -2.28 -19.85
C ARG A 46 -5.93 -2.84 -18.45
N LEU A 47 -6.33 -4.09 -18.19
CA LEU A 47 -6.09 -4.74 -16.90
C LEU A 47 -4.62 -5.13 -16.73
N ALA A 48 -3.93 -5.51 -17.81
CA ALA A 48 -2.50 -5.80 -17.76
C ALA A 48 -1.72 -4.56 -17.28
N ARG A 49 -2.06 -3.37 -17.78
CA ARG A 49 -1.49 -2.10 -17.31
C ARG A 49 -1.82 -1.83 -15.84
N VAL A 50 -3.08 -2.00 -15.43
CA VAL A 50 -3.51 -1.80 -14.02
C VAL A 50 -2.77 -2.75 -13.07
N ARG A 51 -2.63 -4.02 -13.44
CA ARG A 51 -1.83 -5.00 -12.69
C ARG A 51 -0.39 -4.50 -12.52
N ASP A 52 0.24 -4.07 -13.60
CA ASP A 52 1.62 -3.62 -13.59
C ASP A 52 1.82 -2.38 -12.70
N LEU A 53 0.96 -1.37 -12.83
CA LEU A 53 1.01 -0.16 -12.00
C LEU A 53 0.75 -0.46 -10.52
N PHE A 54 -0.17 -1.39 -10.23
CA PHE A 54 -0.44 -1.83 -8.86
C PHE A 54 0.75 -2.59 -8.26
N LEU A 55 1.38 -3.47 -9.03
CA LEU A 55 2.58 -4.19 -8.60
C LEU A 55 3.78 -3.26 -8.46
N LEU A 56 3.92 -2.25 -9.31
CA LEU A 56 4.91 -1.18 -9.16
C LEU A 56 4.72 -0.46 -7.82
N GLN A 57 3.48 -0.11 -7.47
CA GLN A 57 3.17 0.49 -6.17
C GLN A 57 3.44 -0.47 -5.01
N LEU A 58 3.12 -1.75 -5.18
CA LEU A 58 3.33 -2.77 -4.15
C LEU A 58 4.82 -3.02 -3.93
N TYR A 59 5.64 -3.14 -4.96
CA TYR A 59 7.07 -3.42 -4.81
C TYR A 59 7.87 -2.23 -4.30
N THR A 60 7.35 -1.02 -4.46
CA THR A 60 8.01 0.21 -3.98
C THR A 60 7.49 0.71 -2.63
N GLY A 61 6.30 0.29 -2.22
CA GLY A 61 5.65 0.78 -0.99
C GLY A 61 5.22 2.26 -1.05
N MET A 62 5.22 2.87 -2.23
CA MET A 62 4.87 4.28 -2.41
C MET A 62 3.37 4.54 -2.22
N ARG A 63 3.00 5.77 -1.83
CA ARG A 63 1.59 6.21 -1.93
C ARG A 63 1.23 6.42 -3.39
N TYR A 64 -0.06 6.31 -3.71
CA TYR A 64 -0.53 6.47 -5.08
C TYR A 64 -0.11 7.82 -5.69
N GLY A 65 -0.36 8.93 -4.98
CA GLY A 65 0.07 10.25 -5.48
C GLY A 65 1.59 10.41 -5.60
N ASP A 66 2.39 9.74 -4.76
CA ASP A 66 3.85 9.79 -4.88
C ASP A 66 4.31 9.04 -6.15
N ILE A 67 3.76 7.86 -6.39
CA ILE A 67 4.15 7.02 -7.53
C ILE A 67 3.65 7.55 -8.87
N GLU A 68 2.57 8.32 -8.90
CA GLU A 68 2.13 9.02 -10.13
C GLU A 68 3.14 10.06 -10.62
N ARG A 69 4.06 10.53 -9.76
CA ARG A 69 5.01 11.60 -10.06
C ARG A 69 6.43 11.12 -10.35
N ILE A 70 6.70 9.82 -10.17
CA ILE A 70 8.01 9.27 -10.49
C ILE A 70 8.20 9.21 -12.01
N GLY A 71 9.42 9.46 -12.45
CA GLY A 71 9.82 9.31 -13.83
C GLY A 71 11.30 8.95 -13.95
N PRO A 72 11.88 8.98 -15.15
CA PRO A 72 13.26 8.53 -15.41
C PRO A 72 14.29 9.09 -14.43
N ARG A 73 14.18 10.38 -14.09
CA ARG A 73 15.08 11.09 -13.16
C ARG A 73 15.16 10.50 -11.76
N ASN A 74 14.16 9.72 -11.35
CA ASN A 74 14.09 9.13 -10.02
C ASN A 74 14.84 7.79 -9.94
N PHE A 75 15.16 7.17 -11.08
CA PHE A 75 15.79 5.86 -11.15
C PHE A 75 17.30 6.02 -11.30
N ASP A 76 18.03 5.43 -10.37
CA ASP A 76 19.48 5.27 -10.42
C ASP A 76 19.78 3.79 -10.68
N ASP A 77 19.83 3.41 -11.96
CA ASP A 77 20.07 2.02 -12.38
C ASP A 77 21.49 1.55 -12.01
N LYS A 78 22.45 2.47 -11.77
CA LYS A 78 23.83 2.11 -11.36
C LYS A 78 23.86 1.63 -9.92
N GLU A 79 23.20 2.38 -9.04
CA GLU A 79 23.10 2.02 -7.61
C GLU A 79 21.96 1.04 -7.34
N GLY A 80 21.06 0.83 -8.31
CA GLY A 80 19.88 -0.01 -8.16
C GLY A 80 18.86 0.61 -7.18
N LEU A 81 18.67 1.94 -7.23
CA LEU A 81 17.84 2.68 -6.29
C LEU A 81 16.82 3.58 -7.00
N ILE A 82 15.69 3.83 -6.33
CA ILE A 82 14.74 4.88 -6.70
C ILE A 82 14.71 5.91 -5.58
N ARG A 83 14.89 7.19 -5.92
CA ARG A 83 14.90 8.31 -4.97
C ARG A 83 13.74 9.25 -5.27
N TYR A 84 12.96 9.57 -4.24
CA TYR A 84 11.87 10.54 -4.34
C TYR A 84 11.63 11.22 -2.99
N THR A 85 11.01 12.39 -3.00
CA THR A 85 10.52 13.05 -1.79
C THR A 85 9.02 12.84 -1.70
N SER A 86 8.52 12.28 -0.59
CA SER A 86 7.08 12.07 -0.41
C SER A 86 6.38 13.41 -0.23
N GLU A 87 5.35 13.66 -1.02
CA GLU A 87 4.60 14.93 -0.98
C GLU A 87 3.93 15.16 0.38
N LYS A 88 3.42 14.10 1.00
CA LYS A 88 2.64 14.21 2.24
C LYS A 88 3.50 14.57 3.46
N SER A 89 4.74 14.08 3.50
CA SER A 89 5.59 14.16 4.70
C SER A 89 6.89 14.91 4.48
N ASP A 90 7.13 15.42 3.27
CA ASP A 90 8.36 16.11 2.87
C ASP A 90 9.63 15.33 3.29
N THR A 91 9.58 14.02 3.05
CA THR A 91 10.63 13.09 3.47
C THR A 91 11.29 12.47 2.26
N GLU A 92 12.61 12.55 2.18
CA GLU A 92 13.39 11.82 1.19
C GLU A 92 13.32 10.31 1.47
N CYS A 93 12.85 9.57 0.48
CA CYS A 93 12.67 8.13 0.48
C CYS A 93 13.62 7.48 -0.53
N ILE A 94 14.21 6.36 -0.12
CA ILE A 94 15.10 5.56 -0.97
C ILE A 94 14.50 4.16 -1.05
N VAL A 95 14.22 3.69 -2.27
CA VAL A 95 13.62 2.39 -2.54
C VAL A 95 14.60 1.54 -3.35
N PRO A 96 15.07 0.39 -2.82
CA PRO A 96 15.89 -0.53 -3.59
C PRO A 96 15.13 -1.18 -4.75
N ILE A 97 15.78 -1.30 -5.92
CA ILE A 97 15.26 -2.01 -7.09
C ILE A 97 15.48 -3.51 -6.87
N THR A 98 14.49 -4.15 -6.26
CA THR A 98 14.49 -5.60 -6.01
C THR A 98 14.33 -6.41 -7.30
N ARG A 99 14.69 -7.70 -7.28
CA ARG A 99 14.52 -8.59 -8.45
C ARG A 99 13.09 -8.61 -9.03
N PRO A 100 12.01 -8.70 -8.22
CA PRO A 100 10.65 -8.63 -8.75
C PRO A 100 10.32 -7.28 -9.40
N LEU A 101 10.81 -6.18 -8.81
CA LEU A 101 10.63 -4.84 -9.35
C LEU A 101 11.39 -4.68 -10.68
N MET A 102 12.64 -5.14 -10.76
CA MET A 102 13.44 -5.08 -11.99
C MET A 102 12.75 -5.81 -13.15
N LYS A 103 12.25 -7.02 -12.94
CA LYS A 103 11.49 -7.78 -13.96
C LYS A 103 10.26 -7.01 -14.47
N LEU A 104 9.60 -6.26 -13.59
CA LEU A 104 8.48 -5.41 -14.00
C LEU A 104 8.97 -4.23 -14.84
N LEU A 105 10.05 -3.57 -14.42
CA LEU A 105 10.64 -2.40 -15.07
C LEU A 105 11.23 -2.70 -16.45
N GLU A 106 11.63 -3.94 -16.74
CA GLU A 106 12.05 -4.38 -18.08
C GLU A 106 10.97 -4.17 -19.14
N ARG A 107 9.68 -4.22 -18.76
CA ARG A 107 8.55 -3.90 -19.66
C ARG A 107 8.31 -2.41 -19.85
N TYR A 108 8.96 -1.57 -19.03
CA TYR A 108 8.85 -0.11 -19.03
C TYR A 108 10.25 0.52 -19.11
N PRO A 109 10.98 0.33 -20.23
CA PRO A 109 12.37 0.82 -20.38
C PRO A 109 12.46 2.34 -20.28
N SER A 110 11.43 3.07 -20.70
CA SER A 110 11.37 4.53 -20.57
C SER A 110 11.18 5.01 -19.14
N ARG A 111 10.79 4.15 -18.18
CA ARG A 111 10.42 4.54 -16.81
C ARG A 111 9.31 5.60 -16.75
N ILE A 112 8.48 5.67 -17.79
CA ILE A 112 7.30 6.51 -17.86
C ILE A 112 6.07 5.63 -17.61
N PHE A 113 5.23 6.05 -16.66
CA PHE A 113 4.06 5.31 -16.22
C PHE A 113 2.80 6.15 -16.38
N GLU A 114 1.81 5.64 -17.12
CA GLU A 114 0.54 6.31 -17.34
C GLU A 114 -0.52 5.80 -16.37
N PHE A 115 -0.69 6.51 -15.26
CA PHE A 115 -1.69 6.16 -14.26
C PHE A 115 -3.10 6.64 -14.65
N PRO A 116 -4.14 5.80 -14.49
CA PRO A 116 -5.51 6.26 -14.55
C PRO A 116 -5.86 7.08 -13.29
N SER A 117 -7.03 7.74 -13.25
CA SER A 117 -7.47 8.38 -12.01
C SER A 117 -7.62 7.36 -10.87
N PRO A 118 -7.44 7.75 -9.60
CA PRO A 118 -7.58 6.83 -8.46
C PRO A 118 -8.92 6.08 -8.44
N VAL A 119 -10.00 6.74 -8.86
CA VAL A 119 -11.34 6.13 -8.97
C VAL A 119 -11.37 5.02 -10.02
N LYS A 120 -10.84 5.29 -11.22
CA LYS A 120 -10.75 4.28 -12.29
C LYS A 120 -9.81 3.14 -11.91
N MET A 121 -8.67 3.47 -11.30
CA MET A 121 -7.72 2.49 -10.79
C MET A 121 -8.40 1.51 -9.84
N ASN A 122 -9.13 2.02 -8.84
CA ASN A 122 -9.83 1.18 -7.86
C ASN A 122 -10.91 0.31 -8.50
N ALA A 123 -11.68 0.84 -9.46
CA ALA A 123 -12.68 0.04 -10.18
C ALA A 123 -12.04 -1.16 -10.90
N TYR A 124 -10.92 -0.93 -11.58
CA TYR A 124 -10.19 -1.98 -12.29
C TYR A 124 -9.48 -2.96 -11.37
N LEU A 125 -9.05 -2.51 -10.18
CA LEU A 125 -8.51 -3.41 -9.17
C LEU A 125 -9.56 -4.39 -8.67
N LYS A 126 -10.79 -3.95 -8.41
CA LYS A 126 -11.87 -4.88 -8.01
C LYS A 126 -12.18 -5.92 -9.08
N GLU A 127 -12.18 -5.50 -10.35
CA GLU A 127 -12.31 -6.40 -11.51
C GLU A 127 -11.16 -7.42 -11.53
N LEU A 128 -9.91 -6.95 -11.40
CA LEU A 128 -8.72 -7.80 -11.33
C LEU A 128 -8.78 -8.81 -10.17
N GLY A 129 -9.17 -8.35 -8.98
CA GLY A 129 -9.38 -9.19 -7.79
C GLY A 129 -10.42 -10.28 -8.02
N THR A 130 -11.49 -9.97 -8.74
CA THR A 130 -12.52 -10.96 -9.12
C THR A 130 -11.93 -12.02 -10.04
N LEU A 131 -11.14 -11.63 -11.04
CA LEU A 131 -10.52 -12.56 -12.00
C LEU A 131 -9.53 -13.53 -11.35
N VAL A 132 -8.81 -13.09 -10.30
CA VAL A 132 -7.89 -13.97 -9.56
C VAL A 132 -8.57 -14.79 -8.45
N GLY A 133 -9.90 -14.77 -8.39
CA GLY A 133 -10.69 -15.60 -7.48
C GLY A 133 -10.78 -15.05 -6.05
N MET A 134 -10.61 -13.75 -5.82
CA MET A 134 -10.85 -13.11 -4.52
C MET A 134 -12.35 -12.91 -4.24
N THR A 135 -13.16 -13.94 -4.48
CA THR A 135 -14.63 -13.89 -4.41
C THR A 135 -15.19 -14.26 -3.03
N GLY A 136 -14.35 -14.75 -2.12
CA GLY A 136 -14.76 -15.07 -0.75
C GLY A 136 -15.31 -13.86 -0.01
N ASN A 137 -16.42 -14.05 0.71
CA ASN A 137 -17.02 -13.02 1.54
C ASN A 137 -16.20 -12.84 2.82
N ILE A 138 -16.07 -11.59 3.24
CA ILE A 138 -15.48 -11.19 4.51
C ILE A 138 -16.42 -10.22 5.21
N THR A 139 -16.52 -10.34 6.53
CA THR A 139 -17.19 -9.36 7.37
C THR A 139 -16.14 -8.37 7.84
N ILE A 140 -16.41 -7.08 7.65
CA ILE A 140 -15.54 -6.00 8.11
C ILE A 140 -16.30 -5.07 9.04
N ALA A 141 -15.60 -4.51 10.02
CA ALA A 141 -16.09 -3.43 10.85
C ALA A 141 -15.66 -2.06 10.31
N ARG A 142 -16.60 -1.13 10.25
CA ARG A 142 -16.34 0.30 10.03
C ARG A 142 -16.91 1.11 11.18
N TYR A 143 -16.41 2.34 11.35
CA TYR A 143 -16.93 3.27 12.35
C TYR A 143 -17.50 4.49 11.64
N HIS A 144 -18.81 4.71 11.74
CA HIS A 144 -19.50 5.89 11.21
C HIS A 144 -20.14 6.63 12.38
N ASN A 145 -19.82 7.93 12.54
CA ASN A 145 -20.33 8.77 13.64
C ASN A 145 -20.13 8.15 15.04
N GLY A 146 -19.07 7.35 15.22
CA GLY A 146 -18.78 6.68 16.48
C GLY A 146 -19.47 5.32 16.68
N GLU A 147 -20.32 4.90 15.75
CA GLU A 147 -21.00 3.61 15.79
C GLU A 147 -20.27 2.58 14.93
N ARG A 148 -20.12 1.35 15.46
CA ARG A 148 -19.53 0.23 14.72
C ARG A 148 -20.59 -0.36 13.79
N VAL A 149 -20.31 -0.36 12.50
CA VAL A 149 -21.13 -0.95 11.45
C VAL A 149 -20.40 -2.14 10.87
N GLU A 150 -21.05 -3.29 10.82
CA GLU A 150 -20.52 -4.47 10.12
C GLU A 150 -21.04 -4.50 8.68
N GLU A 151 -20.14 -4.78 7.75
CA GLU A 151 -20.45 -4.94 6.33
C GLU A 151 -19.92 -6.27 5.82
N ASN A 152 -20.73 -7.00 5.06
CA ASN A 152 -20.30 -8.19 4.34
C ASN A 152 -19.91 -7.79 2.91
N LEU A 153 -18.65 -7.98 2.55
CA LEU A 153 -18.09 -7.63 1.25
C LEU A 153 -17.35 -8.82 0.65
N ARG A 154 -17.23 -8.88 -0.67
CA ARG A 154 -16.26 -9.79 -1.27
C ARG A 154 -14.86 -9.26 -1.02
N ARG A 155 -13.89 -10.15 -0.88
CA ARG A 155 -12.49 -9.78 -0.69
C ARG A 155 -11.96 -8.90 -1.85
N ALA A 156 -12.41 -9.14 -3.08
CA ALA A 156 -12.10 -8.30 -4.24
C ALA A 156 -12.60 -6.85 -4.09
N ASP A 157 -13.74 -6.62 -3.42
CA ASP A 157 -14.35 -5.29 -3.29
C ASP A 157 -13.55 -4.35 -2.38
N MET A 158 -12.65 -4.92 -1.57
CA MET A 158 -11.72 -4.19 -0.71
C MET A 158 -10.41 -3.83 -1.43
N LEU A 159 -10.17 -4.35 -2.65
CA LEU A 159 -8.95 -4.06 -3.39
C LEU A 159 -8.96 -2.60 -3.89
N ALA A 160 -7.95 -1.85 -3.46
CA ALA A 160 -7.76 -0.44 -3.80
C ALA A 160 -6.26 -0.10 -3.80
N THR A 161 -5.88 1.06 -4.34
CA THR A 161 -4.47 1.49 -4.44
C THR A 161 -3.73 1.48 -3.08
N HIS A 162 -4.41 1.85 -2.00
CA HIS A 162 -3.82 1.82 -0.65
C HIS A 162 -3.48 0.40 -0.16
N VAL A 163 -4.12 -0.64 -0.70
CA VAL A 163 -3.81 -2.04 -0.37
C VAL A 163 -2.40 -2.39 -0.82
N ALA A 164 -1.89 -1.82 -1.92
CA ALA A 164 -0.53 -2.08 -2.38
C ALA A 164 0.53 -1.76 -1.31
N ARG A 165 0.45 -0.58 -0.69
CA ARG A 165 1.38 -0.13 0.34
C ARG A 165 1.24 -0.90 1.66
N ARG A 166 0.02 -1.32 2.00
CA ARG A 166 -0.24 -2.19 3.15
C ARG A 166 0.37 -3.57 2.94
N SER A 167 0.12 -4.17 1.77
CA SER A 167 0.74 -5.43 1.36
C SER A 167 2.26 -5.36 1.36
N PHE A 168 2.86 -4.28 0.84
CA PHE A 168 4.30 -4.06 0.94
C PHE A 168 4.79 -4.16 2.39
N SER A 169 4.13 -3.42 3.29
CA SER A 169 4.54 -3.32 4.70
C SER A 169 4.35 -4.66 5.43
N SER A 170 3.17 -5.28 5.31
CA SER A 170 2.88 -6.59 5.91
C SER A 170 3.81 -7.68 5.40
N THR A 171 4.00 -7.79 4.08
CA THR A 171 4.85 -8.82 3.49
C THR A 171 6.32 -8.58 3.82
N SER A 172 6.78 -7.33 3.90
CA SER A 172 8.14 -7.01 4.33
C SER A 172 8.41 -7.47 5.76
N VAL A 173 7.48 -7.24 6.68
CA VAL A 173 7.58 -7.74 8.06
C VAL A 173 7.62 -9.27 8.09
N GLN A 174 6.74 -9.93 7.33
CA GLN A 174 6.74 -11.41 7.22
C GLN A 174 8.06 -11.97 6.66
N PHE A 175 8.76 -11.20 5.82
CA PHE A 175 10.07 -11.56 5.29
C PHE A 175 11.23 -11.13 6.20
N GLY A 176 10.96 -10.57 7.37
CA GLY A 176 11.96 -10.25 8.39
C GLY A 176 12.58 -8.87 8.27
N LEU A 177 12.02 -7.96 7.45
CA LEU A 177 12.47 -6.58 7.45
C LEU A 177 12.02 -5.89 8.74
N SER A 178 12.93 -5.13 9.35
CA SER A 178 12.59 -4.32 10.51
C SER A 178 11.67 -3.17 10.14
N GLU A 179 10.80 -2.77 11.07
CA GLU A 179 9.92 -1.62 10.89
C GLU A 179 10.68 -0.32 10.60
N ALA A 180 11.92 -0.19 11.11
CA ALA A 180 12.80 0.94 10.82
C ALA A 180 13.17 1.01 9.33
N VAL A 181 13.55 -0.12 8.73
CA VAL A 181 13.86 -0.20 7.29
C VAL A 181 12.62 0.11 6.46
N ILE A 182 11.48 -0.51 6.80
CA ILE A 182 10.21 -0.28 6.10
C ILE A 182 9.79 1.20 6.19
N SER A 183 9.93 1.82 7.37
CA SER A 183 9.60 3.24 7.57
C SER A 183 10.46 4.16 6.71
N ARG A 184 11.76 3.84 6.54
CA ARG A 184 12.69 4.62 5.70
C ARG A 184 12.34 4.52 4.21
N VAL A 185 11.93 3.34 3.74
CA VAL A 185 11.50 3.12 2.35
C VAL A 185 10.17 3.83 2.07
N THR A 186 9.25 3.77 3.03
CA THR A 186 7.87 4.27 2.84
C THR A 186 7.68 5.74 3.23
N GLY A 187 8.64 6.37 3.92
CA GLY A 187 8.52 7.77 4.36
C GLY A 187 7.53 7.94 5.52
N HIS A 188 7.56 7.05 6.50
CA HIS A 188 6.82 7.23 7.75
C HIS A 188 7.72 7.90 8.79
N SER A 189 7.44 9.15 9.12
CA SER A 189 8.18 9.93 10.13
C SER A 189 7.58 9.82 11.54
N ALA A 190 6.27 9.60 11.64
CA ALA A 190 5.58 9.50 12.93
C ALA A 190 5.64 8.08 13.50
N LYS A 191 6.03 7.98 14.78
CA LYS A 191 6.06 6.71 15.52
C LYS A 191 4.67 6.04 15.54
N GLY A 192 4.64 4.73 15.35
CA GLY A 192 3.42 3.92 15.45
C GLY A 192 2.49 3.96 14.22
N VAL A 193 2.60 4.95 13.32
CA VAL A 193 1.72 5.05 12.14
C VAL A 193 1.85 3.84 11.20
N LEU A 194 3.09 3.37 10.98
CA LEU A 194 3.35 2.18 10.16
C LEU A 194 2.64 0.95 10.77
N GLN A 195 2.88 0.69 12.06
CA GLN A 195 2.33 -0.45 12.78
C GLN A 195 0.80 -0.41 12.84
N GLN A 196 0.20 0.74 13.16
CA GLN A 196 -1.25 0.86 13.38
C GLN A 196 -2.08 0.83 12.09
N HIS A 197 -1.54 1.24 10.94
CA HIS A 197 -2.34 1.47 9.73
C HIS A 197 -1.87 0.74 8.47
N TYR A 198 -0.65 0.22 8.48
CA TYR A 198 -0.02 -0.37 7.29
C TYR A 198 0.44 -1.81 7.48
N ILE A 199 0.85 -2.21 8.68
CA ILE A 199 1.18 -3.60 8.99
C ILE A 199 -0.10 -4.32 9.41
N ILE A 200 -0.54 -5.26 8.59
CA ILE A 200 -1.73 -6.10 8.78
C ILE A 200 -1.27 -7.55 8.73
N LEU A 201 -1.25 -8.21 9.89
CA LEU A 201 -0.90 -9.61 10.06
C LEU A 201 -2.14 -10.36 10.55
N ASN A 202 -2.50 -11.44 9.87
CA ASN A 202 -3.54 -12.36 10.35
C ASN A 202 -2.90 -13.44 11.23
N ASP A 203 -3.74 -14.20 11.93
CA ASP A 203 -3.30 -15.25 12.86
C ASP A 203 -2.37 -16.27 12.19
N ALA A 204 -2.63 -16.63 10.92
CA ALA A 204 -1.78 -17.52 10.15
C ALA A 204 -0.37 -16.94 9.94
N ALA A 205 -0.27 -15.67 9.54
CA ALA A 205 1.02 -15.00 9.37
C ALA A 205 1.78 -14.87 10.70
N VAL A 206 1.08 -14.55 11.79
CA VAL A 206 1.68 -14.48 13.13
C VAL A 206 2.23 -15.84 13.53
N ARG A 207 1.44 -16.91 13.39
CA ARG A 207 1.86 -18.28 13.68
C ARG A 207 3.09 -18.65 12.86
N ASP A 208 3.05 -18.46 11.55
CA ASP A 208 4.14 -18.87 10.66
C ASP A 208 5.43 -18.10 10.96
N MET A 209 5.35 -16.80 11.27
CA MET A 209 6.51 -16.00 11.68
C MET A 209 7.10 -16.48 13.01
N VAL A 210 6.26 -16.78 14.00
CA VAL A 210 6.72 -17.27 15.31
C VAL A 210 7.35 -18.66 15.17
N CYS A 211 6.68 -19.61 14.52
CA CYS A 211 7.23 -20.95 14.28
C CYS A 211 8.58 -20.86 13.56
N LYS A 212 8.66 -20.15 12.43
CA LYS A 212 9.91 -19.99 11.67
C LYS A 212 11.06 -19.38 12.49
N ALA A 213 10.76 -18.50 13.44
CA ALA A 213 11.78 -17.90 14.29
C ALA A 213 12.30 -18.90 15.34
N TRP A 214 11.41 -19.70 15.94
CA TRP A 214 11.75 -20.63 17.02
C TRP A 214 12.22 -22.00 16.52
N ASP A 215 11.84 -22.42 15.32
CA ASP A 215 12.31 -23.65 14.64
C ASP A 215 13.81 -23.58 14.25
N GLN A 216 14.49 -22.46 14.54
CA GLN A 216 15.93 -22.28 14.31
C GLN A 216 16.79 -22.73 15.50
N LEU A 217 16.16 -23.10 16.63
CA LEU A 217 16.83 -23.69 17.81
C LEU A 217 17.06 -25.19 17.60
#